data_AF-A0A7X3GES5-F1
#
_entry.id   AF-A0A7X3GES5-F1
#
_cell.length_a   1.000
_cell.length_b   1.000
_cell.length_c   1.000
_cell.angle_alpha   90.00
_cell.angle_beta   90.00
_cell.angle_gamma   90.00
#
_symmetry.space_group_name_H-M   'P 1'
#
loop_
_entity.id
_entity.type
_entity.pdbx_description
1 polymer ?
#
loop_
_entity_poly.entity_id
_entity_poly.type
_entity_poly.pdbx_seq_one_letter_code
_entity_poly.pdbx_strand_id
1 'polypeptide(L)'
;MMVQEQYAVYKQSTDPMYRHNPYIEALPKPRNLEDVANLIRRHPVYSEQERELSALDRAEAVQRISNFMEPMPIHLELEQRFSRMIRNGYFARNPLQAQWLKQFRSAFPEADPRNFESDQPMVRSTAAGFAMIGTSGMGKSTAVDYILSLYTQVISHTEYDGQMFSQKQVVWLKLECPHDGSIKGLCKEFFIAIDKLLGTEYFKKFYKSRSTTDDLLPHMALLAARLGLGVLVIDEIQRLNEARSGGAALMLNFFV
;
A
#
# COMPACT_ATOMS: atom_id res chain seq x y z
N MET A 1 -12.32 10.25 -2.10
CA MET A 1 -11.46 9.47 -3.01
C MET A 1 -12.24 8.20 -3.36
N MET A 2 -12.69 8.05 -4.61
CA MET A 2 -13.36 6.82 -5.04
C MET A 2 -12.35 5.67 -4.96
N VAL A 3 -12.76 4.51 -4.46
CA VAL A 3 -11.92 3.30 -4.49
C VAL A 3 -11.61 2.98 -5.95
N GLN A 4 -10.32 2.96 -6.30
CA GLN A 4 -9.86 2.67 -7.65
C GLN A 4 -9.61 1.16 -7.76
N GLU A 5 -10.70 0.38 -7.75
CA GLU A 5 -10.66 -1.04 -8.08
C GLU A 5 -10.68 -1.21 -9.60
N GLN A 6 -9.79 -2.04 -10.14
CA GLN A 6 -9.75 -2.38 -11.57
C GLN A 6 -9.56 -3.88 -11.75
N TYR A 7 -10.03 -4.42 -12.87
CA TYR A 7 -9.74 -5.79 -13.25
C TYR A 7 -8.32 -5.91 -13.80
N ALA A 8 -7.67 -7.05 -13.50
CA ALA A 8 -6.30 -7.30 -13.93
C ALA A 8 -6.17 -7.33 -15.46
N VAL A 9 -5.19 -6.58 -15.97
CA VAL A 9 -4.75 -6.67 -17.37
C VAL A 9 -3.28 -7.03 -17.34
N TYR A 10 -2.97 -8.27 -17.71
CA TYR A 10 -1.62 -8.81 -17.60
C TYR A 10 -0.77 -8.40 -18.80
N LYS A 11 0.43 -7.91 -18.51
CA LYS A 11 1.47 -7.63 -19.50
C LYS A 11 2.69 -8.45 -19.11
N GLN A 12 3.07 -9.38 -19.98
CA GLN A 12 4.23 -10.23 -19.74
C GLN A 12 5.47 -9.39 -19.43
N SER A 13 6.18 -9.75 -18.37
CA SER A 13 7.40 -9.04 -17.97
C SER A 13 8.57 -9.36 -18.90
N THR A 14 9.31 -8.32 -19.29
CA THR A 14 10.59 -8.49 -19.99
C THR A 14 11.66 -9.08 -19.07
N ASP A 15 11.62 -8.73 -17.79
CA ASP A 15 12.51 -9.26 -16.75
C ASP A 15 12.12 -10.72 -16.43
N PRO A 16 13.03 -11.70 -16.65
CA PRO A 16 12.80 -13.10 -16.33
C PRO A 16 12.38 -13.35 -14.88
N MET A 17 12.85 -12.54 -13.93
CA MET A 17 12.54 -12.65 -12.50
C MET A 17 11.04 -12.41 -12.21
N TYR A 18 10.37 -11.62 -13.05
CA TYR A 18 8.99 -11.19 -12.84
C TYR A 18 7.98 -11.92 -13.72
N ARG A 19 8.43 -12.81 -14.61
CA ARG A 19 7.53 -13.61 -15.45
C ARG A 19 6.72 -14.59 -14.60
N HIS A 20 5.53 -14.93 -15.08
CA HIS A 20 4.62 -15.87 -14.41
C HIS A 20 4.24 -15.44 -13.00
N ASN A 21 4.15 -14.13 -12.78
CA ASN A 21 3.71 -13.53 -11.52
C ASN A 21 2.51 -12.60 -11.77
N PRO A 22 1.27 -13.04 -11.49
CA PRO A 22 0.08 -12.26 -11.79
C PRO A 22 0.06 -10.91 -11.04
N TYR A 23 0.64 -10.84 -9.85
CA TYR A 23 0.69 -9.60 -9.07
C TYR A 23 1.65 -8.57 -9.66
N ILE A 24 2.69 -8.99 -10.38
CA ILE A 24 3.63 -8.06 -11.03
C ILE A 24 3.15 -7.69 -12.42
N GLU A 25 2.67 -8.67 -13.19
CA GLU A 25 2.26 -8.47 -14.59
C GLU A 25 0.98 -7.66 -14.73
N ALA A 26 0.15 -7.58 -13.68
CA ALA A 26 -1.00 -6.70 -13.61
C ALA A 26 -0.66 -5.23 -13.25
N LEU A 27 0.57 -4.95 -12.80
CA LEU A 27 1.00 -3.58 -12.50
C LEU A 27 1.32 -2.80 -13.78
N PRO A 28 1.31 -1.45 -13.72
CA PRO A 28 1.93 -0.63 -14.77
C PRO A 28 3.37 -1.09 -15.03
N LYS A 29 3.87 -0.94 -16.27
CA LYS A 29 5.29 -1.18 -16.54
C LYS A 29 6.15 -0.20 -15.74
N PRO A 30 7.39 -0.58 -15.35
CA PRO A 30 8.35 0.37 -14.82
C PRO A 30 8.47 1.58 -15.76
N ARG A 31 8.39 2.77 -15.18
CA ARG A 31 8.37 4.03 -15.93
C ARG A 31 9.76 4.65 -15.89
N ASN A 32 10.10 5.40 -16.94
CA ASN A 32 11.30 6.24 -16.90
C ASN A 32 11.00 7.53 -16.09
N LEU A 33 12.06 8.31 -15.80
CA LEU A 33 11.94 9.52 -14.99
C LEU A 33 11.04 10.59 -15.64
N GLU A 34 11.06 10.69 -16.97
CA GLU A 34 10.28 11.67 -17.73
C GLU A 34 8.78 11.34 -17.70
N ASP A 35 8.43 10.07 -17.89
CA ASP A 35 7.05 9.57 -17.78
C ASP A 35 6.48 9.86 -16.40
N VAL A 36 7.27 9.60 -15.34
CA VAL A 36 6.86 9.87 -13.96
C VAL A 36 6.64 11.36 -13.75
N ALA A 37 7.57 12.21 -14.20
CA ALA A 37 7.44 13.66 -14.10
C ALA A 37 6.16 14.15 -14.79
N ASN A 38 5.88 13.68 -16.01
CA ASN A 38 4.70 14.07 -16.77
C ASN A 38 3.39 13.61 -16.10
N LEU A 39 3.38 12.44 -15.45
CA LEU A 39 2.18 11.92 -14.79
C LEU A 39 1.85 12.65 -13.48
N ILE A 40 2.85 13.10 -12.74
CA ILE A 40 2.64 13.75 -11.45
C ILE A 40 2.51 15.27 -11.55
N ARG A 41 3.04 15.87 -12.63
CA ARG A 41 2.90 17.31 -12.90
C ARG A 41 1.43 17.69 -12.99
N ARG A 42 1.06 18.74 -12.27
CA ARG A 42 -0.29 19.32 -12.30
C ARG A 42 -0.21 20.82 -12.38
N HIS A 43 -0.93 21.37 -13.35
CA HIS A 43 -1.17 22.81 -13.42
C HIS A 43 -2.59 23.11 -12.97
N PRO A 44 -2.80 24.17 -12.18
CA PRO A 44 -4.14 24.62 -11.85
C PRO A 44 -4.87 25.04 -13.13
N VAL A 45 -6.18 24.79 -13.17
CA VAL A 45 -7.02 25.31 -14.26
C VAL A 45 -7.03 26.83 -14.18
N TYR A 46 -6.65 27.46 -15.29
CA TYR A 46 -6.56 28.91 -15.44
C TYR A 46 -7.08 29.32 -16.82
N SER A 47 -7.89 30.38 -16.86
CA SER A 47 -8.25 31.11 -18.08
C SER A 47 -7.93 32.59 -17.91
N GLU A 48 -7.46 33.26 -18.96
CA GLU A 48 -7.17 34.70 -18.90
C GLU A 48 -8.42 35.54 -18.57
N GLN A 49 -9.59 35.08 -19.00
CA GLN A 49 -10.90 35.70 -18.73
C GLN A 49 -11.21 35.78 -17.22
N GLU A 50 -10.56 34.94 -16.40
CA GLU A 50 -10.72 34.99 -14.95
C GLU A 50 -10.31 36.35 -14.36
N ARG A 51 -9.45 37.12 -15.04
CA ARG A 51 -9.04 38.46 -14.60
C ARG A 51 -10.18 39.48 -14.61
N GLU A 52 -11.19 39.23 -15.45
CA GLU A 52 -12.37 40.07 -15.62
C GLU A 52 -13.51 39.70 -14.64
N LEU A 53 -13.37 38.59 -13.91
CA LEU A 53 -14.35 38.19 -12.91
C LEU A 53 -14.42 39.18 -11.73
N SER A 54 -15.49 39.08 -10.94
CA SER A 54 -15.64 39.87 -9.73
C SER A 54 -14.49 39.61 -8.74
N ALA A 55 -14.26 40.54 -7.81
CA ALA A 55 -13.20 40.38 -6.81
C ALA A 55 -13.35 39.09 -5.98
N LEU A 56 -14.59 38.69 -5.68
CA LEU A 56 -14.89 37.47 -4.94
C LEU A 56 -14.56 36.22 -5.76
N ASP A 57 -15.04 36.15 -7.00
CA ASP A 57 -14.81 34.99 -7.88
C ASP A 57 -13.32 34.80 -8.19
N ARG A 58 -12.56 35.89 -8.33
CA ARG A 58 -11.09 35.82 -8.50
C ARG A 58 -10.41 35.23 -7.26
N ALA A 59 -10.85 35.62 -6.07
CA ALA A 59 -10.31 35.09 -4.82
C ALA A 59 -10.57 33.58 -4.69
N GLU A 60 -11.74 33.12 -5.13
CA GLU A 60 -12.07 31.69 -5.21
C GLU A 60 -11.23 30.96 -6.27
N ALA A 61 -11.06 31.55 -7.46
CA ALA A 61 -10.26 30.96 -8.54
C ALA A 61 -8.79 30.75 -8.13
N VAL A 62 -8.19 31.70 -7.39
CA VAL A 62 -6.80 31.60 -6.90
C VAL A 62 -6.59 30.38 -6.01
N GLN A 63 -7.62 29.90 -5.28
CA GLN A 63 -7.50 28.71 -4.43
C GLN A 63 -7.09 27.45 -5.21
N ARG A 64 -7.33 27.40 -6.53
CA ARG A 64 -6.92 26.28 -7.39
C ARG A 64 -5.40 26.08 -7.43
N ILE A 65 -4.60 27.08 -7.05
CA ILE A 65 -3.15 26.96 -6.95
C ILE A 65 -2.71 25.84 -6.00
N SER A 66 -3.57 25.44 -5.05
CA SER A 66 -3.37 24.28 -4.20
C SER A 66 -3.23 22.95 -4.97
N ASN A 67 -3.71 22.88 -6.22
CA ASN A 67 -3.57 21.72 -7.10
C ASN A 67 -2.27 21.74 -7.93
N PHE A 68 -1.45 22.78 -7.79
CA PHE A 68 -0.17 22.87 -8.49
C PHE A 68 0.81 21.83 -7.95
N MET A 69 1.47 21.13 -8.87
CA MET A 69 2.49 20.15 -8.57
C MET A 69 3.55 20.21 -9.65
N GLU A 70 4.77 20.60 -9.28
CA GLU A 70 5.94 20.48 -10.15
C GLU A 70 6.80 19.29 -9.70
N PRO A 71 7.11 18.36 -10.61
CA PRO A 71 8.00 17.25 -10.32
C PRO A 71 9.38 17.74 -9.86
N MET A 72 9.88 17.15 -8.77
CA MET A 72 11.20 17.42 -8.23
C MET A 72 11.97 16.10 -8.15
N PRO A 73 13.32 16.11 -8.11
CA PRO A 73 14.12 14.89 -8.02
C PRO A 73 13.67 13.93 -6.90
N ILE A 74 13.25 14.49 -5.75
CA ILE A 74 12.73 13.69 -4.63
C ILE A 74 11.47 12.90 -4.97
N HIS A 75 10.57 13.44 -5.81
CA HIS A 75 9.37 12.74 -6.25
C HIS A 75 9.71 11.56 -7.16
N LEU A 76 10.69 11.76 -8.05
CA LEU A 76 11.12 10.72 -8.99
C LEU A 76 11.85 9.59 -8.27
N GLU A 77 12.71 9.94 -7.31
CA GLU A 77 13.37 8.96 -6.45
C GLU A 77 12.34 8.17 -5.63
N LEU A 78 11.34 8.87 -5.07
CA LEU A 78 10.27 8.25 -4.31
C LEU A 78 9.48 7.24 -5.16
N GLU A 79 9.11 7.61 -6.39
CA GLU A 79 8.45 6.70 -7.33
C GLU A 79 9.27 5.44 -7.56
N GLN A 80 10.57 5.59 -7.85
CA GLN A 80 11.42 4.44 -8.11
C GLN A 80 11.55 3.52 -6.89
N ARG A 81 11.60 4.09 -5.68
CA ARG A 81 11.61 3.32 -4.43
C ARG A 81 10.33 2.52 -4.25
N PHE A 82 9.16 3.15 -4.41
CA PHE A 82 7.86 2.46 -4.35
C PHE A 82 7.74 1.38 -5.43
N SER A 83 8.13 1.70 -6.66
CA SER A 83 8.10 0.80 -7.81
C SER A 83 8.89 -0.50 -7.55
N ARG A 84 10.10 -0.37 -6.99
CA ARG A 84 10.96 -1.51 -6.63
C ARG A 84 10.40 -2.26 -5.43
N MET A 85 9.94 -1.57 -4.39
CA MET A 85 9.40 -2.21 -3.18
C MET A 85 8.18 -3.07 -3.49
N ILE A 86 7.21 -2.54 -4.23
CA ILE A 86 5.99 -3.26 -4.58
C ILE A 86 6.35 -4.53 -5.37
N ARG A 87 7.21 -4.40 -6.40
CA ARG A 87 7.60 -5.55 -7.25
C ARG A 87 8.45 -6.58 -6.52
N ASN A 88 9.41 -6.16 -5.72
CA ASN A 88 10.23 -7.07 -4.92
C ASN A 88 9.38 -7.81 -3.87
N GLY A 89 8.45 -7.10 -3.24
CA GLY A 89 7.49 -7.70 -2.31
C GLY A 89 6.57 -8.72 -2.98
N TYR A 90 6.16 -8.51 -4.23
CA TYR A 90 5.37 -9.48 -4.99
C TYR A 90 6.18 -10.62 -5.59
N PHE A 91 7.44 -10.39 -5.91
CA PHE A 91 8.33 -11.44 -6.38
C PHE A 91 8.44 -12.56 -5.34
N ALA A 92 8.69 -12.22 -4.08
CA ALA A 92 8.79 -13.18 -2.99
C ALA A 92 7.46 -13.83 -2.60
N ARG A 93 6.32 -13.20 -2.95
CA ARG A 93 4.97 -13.60 -2.56
C ARG A 93 4.10 -13.96 -3.77
N ASN A 94 4.70 -14.59 -4.77
CA ASN A 94 3.98 -14.99 -5.97
C ASN A 94 2.87 -16.01 -5.58
N PRO A 95 1.58 -15.67 -5.79
CA PRO A 95 0.47 -16.51 -5.33
C PRO A 95 0.36 -17.86 -6.06
N LEU A 96 1.07 -18.03 -7.18
CA LEU A 96 1.11 -19.28 -7.95
C LEU A 96 2.32 -20.15 -7.60
N GLN A 97 3.31 -19.64 -6.86
CA GLN A 97 4.47 -20.42 -6.46
C GLN A 97 4.16 -21.32 -5.27
N ALA A 98 4.39 -22.63 -5.45
CA ALA A 98 4.17 -23.62 -4.39
C ALA A 98 4.96 -23.31 -3.11
N GLN A 99 6.16 -22.74 -3.23
CA GLN A 99 6.98 -22.34 -2.08
C GLN A 99 6.28 -21.26 -1.23
N TRP A 100 5.75 -20.22 -1.86
CA TRP A 100 5.00 -19.18 -1.16
C TRP A 100 3.73 -19.75 -0.51
N LEU A 101 2.98 -20.59 -1.22
CA LEU A 101 1.78 -21.23 -0.66
C LEU A 101 2.09 -22.09 0.57
N LYS A 102 3.21 -22.83 0.57
CA LYS A 102 3.69 -23.59 1.73
C LYS A 102 4.06 -22.67 2.89
N GLN A 103 4.84 -21.61 2.63
CA GLN A 103 5.22 -20.61 3.63
C GLN A 103 4.00 -19.93 4.25
N PHE A 104 3.05 -19.49 3.43
CA PHE A 104 1.82 -18.86 3.88
C PHE A 104 1.01 -19.80 4.80
N ARG A 105 0.81 -21.06 4.41
CA ARG A 105 0.07 -22.04 5.22
C ARG A 105 0.79 -22.41 6.52
N SER A 106 2.12 -22.43 6.51
CA SER A 106 2.91 -22.66 7.73
C SER A 106 2.88 -21.46 8.67
N ALA A 107 2.88 -20.23 8.12
CA ALA A 107 2.86 -19.00 8.90
C ALA A 107 1.47 -18.69 9.47
N PHE A 108 0.41 -19.14 8.81
CA PHE A 108 -0.98 -18.90 9.23
C PHE A 108 -1.82 -20.20 9.22
N PRO A 109 -1.63 -21.12 10.19
CA PRO A 109 -2.33 -22.40 10.23
C PRO A 109 -3.86 -22.26 10.27
N GLU A 110 -4.37 -21.24 10.96
CA GLU A 110 -5.79 -20.90 11.03
C GLU A 110 -6.41 -20.52 9.67
N ALA A 111 -5.61 -20.26 8.64
CA ALA A 111 -6.09 -20.01 7.28
C ALA A 111 -6.45 -21.31 6.51
N ASP A 112 -5.92 -22.47 6.90
CA ASP A 112 -6.27 -23.79 6.34
C ASP A 112 -6.24 -24.89 7.43
N PRO A 113 -7.40 -25.28 8.01
CA PRO A 113 -7.48 -26.23 9.13
C PRO A 113 -6.99 -27.66 8.84
N ARG A 114 -6.60 -27.96 7.59
CA ARG A 114 -6.20 -29.31 7.14
C ARG A 114 -4.68 -29.54 7.22
N ASN A 115 -3.92 -28.60 7.75
CA ASN A 115 -2.46 -28.64 7.67
C ASN A 115 -1.85 -29.38 8.89
N PHE A 116 -1.26 -30.56 8.63
CA PHE A 116 -0.63 -31.44 9.63
C PHE A 116 0.88 -31.66 9.39
N GLU A 117 1.53 -30.88 8.53
CA GLU A 117 2.96 -31.09 8.23
C GLU A 117 3.88 -30.09 8.92
N SER A 118 4.93 -30.65 9.53
CA SER A 118 5.85 -30.08 10.51
C SER A 118 7.12 -29.44 9.92
N ASP A 119 7.24 -29.33 8.61
CA ASP A 119 8.38 -28.67 7.99
C ASP A 119 8.17 -27.17 8.01
N GLN A 120 8.82 -26.47 8.96
CA GLN A 120 8.87 -25.02 9.00
C GLN A 120 9.72 -24.53 7.81
N PRO A 121 9.11 -23.98 6.74
CA PRO A 121 9.90 -23.42 5.67
C PRO A 121 10.61 -22.18 6.21
N MET A 122 11.88 -22.00 5.86
CA MET A 122 12.61 -20.77 6.15
C MET A 122 11.87 -19.60 5.47
N VAL A 123 11.15 -18.80 6.26
CA VAL A 123 10.52 -17.56 5.80
C VAL A 123 11.64 -16.54 5.62
N ARG A 124 12.05 -16.31 4.38
CA ARG A 124 12.96 -15.19 4.06
C ARG A 124 12.12 -13.95 3.86
N SER A 125 12.18 -13.03 4.81
CA SER A 125 11.60 -11.70 4.66
C SER A 125 12.34 -10.96 3.56
N THR A 126 11.59 -10.50 2.55
CA THR A 126 12.07 -9.55 1.54
C THR A 126 11.47 -8.16 1.78
N ALA A 127 10.98 -7.92 3.00
CA ALA A 127 10.39 -6.65 3.36
C ALA A 127 11.45 -5.55 3.25
N ALA A 128 11.19 -4.58 2.37
CA ALA A 128 11.97 -3.38 2.23
C ALA A 128 11.14 -2.20 2.74
N GLY A 129 11.75 -1.33 3.53
CA GLY A 129 11.12 -0.13 4.07
C GLY A 129 12.04 1.07 3.95
N PHE A 130 11.44 2.26 3.93
CA PHE A 130 12.18 3.52 4.07
C PHE A 130 11.33 4.52 4.85
N ALA A 131 12.00 5.50 5.46
CA ALA A 131 11.35 6.63 6.12
C ALA A 131 11.50 7.90 5.28
N MET A 132 10.46 8.74 5.29
CA MET A 132 10.51 10.09 4.74
C MET A 132 10.44 11.09 5.89
N ILE A 133 11.54 11.79 6.15
CA ILE A 133 11.68 12.72 7.27
C ILE A 133 11.79 14.13 6.72
N GLY A 134 11.11 15.07 7.37
CA GLY A 134 11.13 16.48 7.02
C GLY A 134 10.13 17.26 7.88
N THR A 135 10.24 18.58 7.88
CA THR A 135 9.35 19.42 8.69
C THR A 135 7.89 19.34 8.23
N SER A 136 6.97 19.71 9.11
CA SER A 136 5.53 19.74 8.78
C SER A 136 5.27 20.74 7.65
N GLY A 137 4.33 20.41 6.76
CA GLY A 137 3.98 21.27 5.62
C GLY A 137 4.94 21.24 4.42
N MET A 138 6.05 20.51 4.46
CA MET A 138 6.97 20.36 3.32
C MET A 138 6.44 19.50 2.15
N GLY A 139 5.20 19.02 2.23
CA GLY A 139 4.58 18.23 1.15
C GLY A 139 4.91 16.73 1.16
N LYS A 140 5.40 16.16 2.26
CA LYS A 140 5.72 14.72 2.38
C LYS A 140 4.52 13.82 2.06
N SER A 141 3.42 14.01 2.80
CA SER A 141 2.18 13.25 2.63
C SER A 141 1.62 13.42 1.22
N THR A 142 1.64 14.65 0.70
CA THR A 142 1.22 14.99 -0.65
C THR A 142 2.06 14.30 -1.73
N ALA A 143 3.38 14.27 -1.57
CA ALA A 143 4.29 13.57 -2.47
C ALA A 143 3.99 12.07 -2.51
N VAL A 144 3.79 11.44 -1.34
CA VAL A 144 3.40 10.04 -1.27
C VAL A 144 2.05 9.81 -1.96
N ASP A 145 1.06 10.66 -1.72
CA ASP A 145 -0.27 10.53 -2.35
C ASP A 145 -0.19 10.64 -3.88
N TYR A 146 0.62 11.56 -4.41
CA TYR A 146 0.86 11.65 -5.85
C TYR A 146 1.50 10.38 -6.41
N ILE A 147 2.52 9.83 -5.75
CA ILE A 147 3.17 8.61 -6.21
C ILE A 147 2.23 7.41 -6.13
N LEU A 148 1.50 7.24 -5.03
CA LEU A 148 0.54 6.15 -4.88
C LEU A 148 -0.58 6.25 -5.93
N SER A 149 -0.98 7.46 -6.34
CA SER A 149 -1.98 7.66 -7.40
C SER A 149 -1.55 7.15 -8.78
N LEU A 150 -0.25 6.88 -8.99
CA LEU A 150 0.28 6.25 -10.21
C LEU A 150 0.02 4.73 -10.28
N TYR A 151 -0.49 4.15 -9.19
CA TYR A 151 -0.76 2.74 -9.02
C TYR A 151 -2.24 2.54 -8.65
N THR A 152 -2.91 1.65 -9.36
CA THR A 152 -4.26 1.20 -9.00
C THR A 152 -4.24 0.64 -7.58
N GLN A 153 -5.16 1.09 -6.72
CA GLN A 153 -5.15 0.69 -5.31
C GLN A 153 -5.53 -0.79 -5.13
N VAL A 154 -6.53 -1.27 -5.87
CA VAL A 154 -7.00 -2.66 -5.82
C VAL A 154 -7.09 -3.24 -7.23
N ILE A 155 -6.50 -4.40 -7.43
CA ILE A 155 -6.57 -5.17 -8.67
C ILE A 155 -7.35 -6.46 -8.39
N SER A 156 -8.41 -6.69 -9.16
CA SER A 156 -9.22 -7.89 -9.08
C SER A 156 -8.84 -8.86 -10.21
N HIS A 157 -8.41 -10.05 -9.81
CA HIS A 157 -8.01 -11.13 -10.71
C HIS A 157 -9.15 -12.14 -10.81
N THR A 158 -9.40 -12.63 -12.02
CA THR A 158 -10.39 -13.67 -12.31
C THR A 158 -9.76 -14.89 -12.98
N GLU A 159 -8.81 -14.65 -13.87
CA GLU A 159 -8.09 -15.65 -14.65
C GLU A 159 -6.63 -15.20 -14.84
N TYR A 160 -5.69 -16.13 -14.97
CA TYR A 160 -4.30 -15.88 -15.36
C TYR A 160 -3.78 -17.08 -16.16
N ASP A 161 -3.15 -16.84 -17.31
CA ASP A 161 -2.62 -17.89 -18.21
C ASP A 161 -3.62 -19.04 -18.49
N GLY A 162 -4.90 -18.73 -18.71
CA GLY A 162 -5.93 -19.73 -18.98
C GLY A 162 -6.45 -20.48 -17.76
N GLN A 163 -5.99 -20.15 -16.55
CA GLN A 163 -6.38 -20.78 -15.30
C GLN A 163 -7.20 -19.84 -14.42
N MET A 164 -8.25 -20.38 -13.78
CA MET A 164 -9.05 -19.65 -12.80
C MET A 164 -8.17 -19.14 -11.67
N PHE A 165 -8.13 -17.82 -11.50
CA PHE A 165 -7.32 -17.13 -10.50
C PHE A 165 -8.14 -15.99 -9.88
N SER A 166 -9.04 -16.35 -8.97
CA SER A 166 -9.91 -15.40 -8.27
C SER A 166 -9.22 -14.85 -7.02
N GLN A 167 -8.54 -13.71 -7.14
CA GLN A 167 -7.87 -13.04 -6.02
C GLN A 167 -8.08 -11.53 -6.07
N LYS A 168 -8.07 -10.88 -4.90
CA LYS A 168 -7.91 -9.43 -4.81
C LYS A 168 -6.48 -9.11 -4.38
N GLN A 169 -5.85 -8.20 -5.11
CA GLN A 169 -4.53 -7.66 -4.85
C GLN A 169 -4.66 -6.20 -4.40
N VAL A 170 -4.21 -5.90 -3.19
CA VAL A 170 -4.14 -4.52 -2.68
C VAL A 170 -2.74 -3.98 -2.95
N VAL A 171 -2.58 -3.07 -3.90
CA VAL A 171 -1.24 -2.58 -4.27
C VAL A 171 -0.64 -1.70 -3.18
N TRP A 172 -1.46 -0.86 -2.55
CA TRP A 172 -1.03 0.01 -1.47
C TRP A 172 -2.14 0.29 -0.48
N LEU A 173 -1.75 0.51 0.77
CA LEU A 173 -2.60 1.01 1.83
C LEU A 173 -1.86 2.13 2.56
N LYS A 174 -2.52 3.26 2.75
CA LYS A 174 -2.00 4.38 3.55
C LYS A 174 -2.85 4.53 4.80
N LEU A 175 -2.21 4.54 5.96
CA LEU A 175 -2.82 4.75 7.27
C LEU A 175 -2.23 6.00 7.89
N GLU A 176 -3.03 6.72 8.68
CA GLU A 176 -2.52 7.73 9.60
C GLU A 176 -2.26 7.05 10.96
N CYS A 177 -1.12 7.35 11.59
CA CYS A 177 -0.82 6.81 12.91
C CYS A 177 -1.90 7.26 13.92
N PRO A 178 -2.46 6.34 14.73
CA PRO A 178 -3.56 6.65 15.64
C PRO A 178 -3.15 7.68 16.70
N HIS A 179 -4.12 8.49 17.15
CA HIS A 179 -3.88 9.53 18.15
C HIS A 179 -3.39 9.01 19.51
N ASP A 180 -3.78 7.78 19.87
CA ASP A 180 -3.32 7.15 21.11
C ASP A 180 -1.90 6.58 21.00
N GLY A 181 -1.31 6.60 19.79
CA GLY A 181 0.02 6.12 19.49
C GLY A 181 0.22 4.61 19.72
N SER A 182 -0.87 3.82 19.78
CA SER A 182 -0.80 2.40 20.15
C SER A 182 -0.78 1.48 18.92
N ILE A 183 -0.07 0.35 19.02
CA ILE A 183 -0.07 -0.69 17.97
C ILE A 183 -1.49 -1.27 17.81
N LYS A 184 -2.23 -1.45 18.91
CA LYS A 184 -3.64 -1.85 18.89
C LYS A 184 -4.51 -0.87 18.07
N GLY A 185 -4.27 0.43 18.23
CA GLY A 185 -4.90 1.49 17.44
C GLY A 185 -4.55 1.35 15.96
N LEU A 186 -3.28 1.11 15.64
CA LEU A 186 -2.84 0.91 14.25
C LEU A 186 -3.49 -0.31 13.60
N CYS A 187 -3.57 -1.44 14.30
CA CYS A 187 -4.29 -2.63 13.82
C CYS A 187 -5.77 -2.34 13.58
N LYS A 188 -6.41 -1.59 14.49
CA LYS A 188 -7.79 -1.15 14.32
C LYS A 188 -7.96 -0.32 13.04
N GLU A 189 -7.13 0.69 12.83
CA GLU A 189 -7.18 1.55 11.64
C GLU A 189 -6.92 0.74 10.37
N PHE A 190 -6.00 -0.23 10.41
CA PHE A 190 -5.75 -1.15 9.30
C PHE A 190 -7.03 -1.92 8.92
N PHE A 191 -7.72 -2.57 9.86
CA PHE A 191 -8.92 -3.35 9.55
C PHE A 191 -10.05 -2.47 9.02
N ILE A 192 -10.25 -1.28 9.61
CA ILE A 192 -11.24 -0.32 9.13
C ILE A 192 -10.92 0.14 7.70
N ALA A 193 -9.64 0.39 7.40
CA ALA A 193 -9.22 0.84 6.08
C ALA A 193 -9.40 -0.26 5.03
N ILE A 194 -9.11 -1.52 5.35
CA ILE A 194 -9.39 -2.67 4.47
C ILE A 194 -10.90 -2.83 4.25
N ASP A 195 -11.72 -2.75 5.30
CA ASP A 195 -13.18 -2.88 5.19
C ASP A 195 -13.79 -1.79 4.31
N LYS A 196 -13.33 -0.55 4.47
CA LYS A 196 -13.71 0.57 3.60
C LYS A 196 -13.25 0.35 2.15
N LEU A 197 -12.07 -0.25 1.96
CA LEU A 197 -11.48 -0.47 0.64
C LEU A 197 -12.18 -1.60 -0.12
N LEU A 198 -12.54 -2.69 0.56
CA LEU A 198 -13.00 -3.93 -0.07
C LEU A 198 -14.47 -4.26 0.19
N GLY A 199 -15.16 -3.49 1.05
CA GLY A 199 -16.53 -3.77 1.48
C GLY A 199 -16.65 -4.99 2.40
N THR A 200 -15.60 -5.30 3.16
CA THR A 200 -15.54 -6.45 4.07
C THR A 200 -15.96 -6.08 5.50
N GLU A 201 -16.01 -7.07 6.40
CA GLU A 201 -16.27 -6.87 7.85
C GLU A 201 -15.14 -7.45 8.73
N TYR A 202 -13.89 -7.34 8.30
CA TYR A 202 -12.73 -7.84 9.04
C TYR A 202 -12.52 -7.15 10.38
N PHE A 203 -12.83 -5.86 10.48
CA PHE A 203 -12.78 -5.14 11.76
C PHE A 203 -13.67 -5.81 12.79
N LYS A 204 -14.94 -6.08 12.45
CA LYS A 204 -15.89 -6.77 13.33
C LYS A 204 -15.47 -8.20 13.66
N LYS A 205 -14.83 -8.88 12.70
CA LYS A 205 -14.34 -10.25 12.83
C LYS A 205 -13.17 -10.35 13.81
N PHE A 206 -12.13 -9.55 13.62
CA PHE A 206 -10.85 -9.70 14.34
C PHE A 206 -10.72 -8.77 15.54
N TYR A 207 -11.36 -7.59 15.52
CA TYR A 207 -11.25 -6.63 16.60
C TYR A 207 -12.39 -6.81 17.62
N LYS A 208 -12.00 -7.05 18.88
CA LYS A 208 -12.87 -6.95 20.06
C LYS A 208 -12.28 -5.92 21.02
N SER A 209 -13.11 -5.32 21.87
CA SER A 209 -12.66 -4.35 22.88
C SER A 209 -11.54 -4.91 23.77
N ARG A 210 -11.63 -6.19 24.11
CA ARG A 210 -10.64 -6.93 24.92
C ARG A 210 -9.44 -7.49 24.13
N SER A 211 -9.41 -7.40 22.81
CA SER A 211 -8.28 -7.92 22.01
C SER A 211 -6.99 -7.20 22.38
N THR A 212 -5.92 -7.95 22.54
CA THR A 212 -4.57 -7.45 22.78
C THR A 212 -3.85 -7.18 21.46
N THR A 213 -2.68 -6.56 21.53
CA THR A 213 -1.82 -6.38 20.35
C THR A 213 -1.41 -7.73 19.77
N ASP A 214 -1.09 -8.70 20.62
CA ASP A 214 -0.66 -10.05 20.22
C ASP A 214 -1.78 -10.85 19.54
N ASP A 215 -3.05 -10.54 19.84
CA ASP A 215 -4.19 -11.12 19.12
C ASP A 215 -4.37 -10.49 17.73
N LEU A 216 -4.13 -9.19 17.60
CA LEU A 216 -4.49 -8.43 16.40
C LEU A 216 -3.40 -8.43 15.33
N LEU A 217 -2.12 -8.44 15.72
CA LEU A 217 -0.99 -8.41 14.78
C LEU A 217 -0.99 -9.62 13.83
N PRO A 218 -1.19 -10.87 14.30
CA PRO A 218 -1.25 -12.03 13.41
C PRO A 218 -2.39 -11.90 12.39
N HIS A 219 -3.54 -11.37 12.79
CA HIS A 219 -4.67 -11.14 11.87
C HIS A 219 -4.38 -10.04 10.84
N MET A 220 -3.70 -8.96 11.24
CA MET A 220 -3.23 -7.93 10.31
C MET A 220 -2.25 -8.51 9.29
N ALA A 221 -1.27 -9.29 9.74
CA ALA A 221 -0.29 -9.95 8.88
C ALA A 221 -0.94 -10.96 7.92
N LEU A 222 -1.87 -11.77 8.42
CA LEU A 222 -2.66 -12.71 7.62
C LEU A 222 -3.41 -11.98 6.50
N LEU A 223 -4.12 -10.90 6.82
CA LEU A 223 -4.85 -10.13 5.82
C LEU A 223 -3.91 -9.46 4.81
N ALA A 224 -2.82 -8.86 5.27
CA ALA A 224 -1.83 -8.25 4.38
C ALA A 224 -1.24 -9.28 3.39
N ALA A 225 -0.93 -10.49 3.87
CA ALA A 225 -0.42 -11.57 3.02
C ALA A 225 -1.51 -12.12 2.07
N ARG A 226 -2.72 -12.36 2.58
CA ARG A 226 -3.86 -12.90 1.80
C ARG A 226 -4.30 -11.97 0.69
N LEU A 227 -4.36 -10.67 0.96
CA LEU A 227 -4.78 -9.65 0.01
C LEU A 227 -3.65 -9.19 -0.91
N GLY A 228 -2.46 -9.79 -0.81
CA GLY A 228 -1.29 -9.35 -1.58
C GLY A 228 -1.01 -7.86 -1.38
N LEU A 229 -0.96 -7.39 -0.12
CA LEU A 229 -0.66 -5.99 0.19
C LEU A 229 0.75 -5.64 -0.29
N GLY A 230 0.87 -4.79 -1.31
CA GLY A 230 2.15 -4.42 -1.93
C GLY A 230 2.99 -3.52 -1.03
N VAL A 231 2.44 -2.39 -0.59
CA VAL A 231 3.09 -1.47 0.35
C VAL A 231 2.10 -0.94 1.40
N LEU A 232 2.57 -0.85 2.65
CA LEU A 232 1.88 -0.17 3.74
C LEU A 232 2.61 1.13 4.04
N VAL A 233 1.92 2.26 3.90
CA VAL A 233 2.40 3.58 4.30
C VAL A 233 1.76 3.94 5.63
N ILE A 234 2.57 4.32 6.61
CA ILE A 234 2.10 4.86 7.89
C ILE A 234 2.53 6.32 7.96
N ASP A 235 1.58 7.21 7.75
CA ASP A 235 1.77 8.64 7.88
C ASP A 235 1.82 9.04 9.35
N GLU A 236 2.54 10.10 9.66
CA GLU A 236 2.69 10.61 11.04
C GLU A 236 3.21 9.56 12.04
N ILE A 237 4.08 8.64 11.58
CA ILE A 237 4.59 7.51 12.40
C ILE A 237 5.25 7.97 13.71
N GLN A 238 5.77 9.19 13.77
CA GLN A 238 6.32 9.78 14.99
C GLN A 238 5.32 9.89 16.15
N ARG A 239 4.00 9.78 15.90
CA ARG A 239 2.96 9.76 16.94
C ARG A 239 2.94 8.45 17.72
N LEU A 240 3.58 7.40 17.21
CA LEU A 240 3.67 6.12 17.88
C LEU A 240 4.44 6.30 19.20
N ASN A 241 3.82 5.95 20.32
CA ASN A 241 4.36 6.24 21.64
C ASN A 241 5.12 5.04 22.21
N GLU A 242 6.45 5.12 22.20
CA GLU A 242 7.38 4.07 22.64
C GLU A 242 7.10 3.52 24.04
N ALA A 243 6.62 4.35 24.97
CA ALA A 243 6.38 3.97 26.36
C ALA A 243 5.09 3.14 26.57
N ARG A 244 4.13 3.19 25.62
CA ARG A 244 2.85 2.46 25.70
C ARG A 244 2.79 1.23 24.79
N SER A 245 3.72 1.10 23.83
CA SER A 245 3.74 0.04 22.82
C SER A 245 4.80 -1.05 23.05
N GLY A 246 5.54 -1.01 24.17
CA GLY A 246 6.68 -1.90 24.40
C GLY A 246 7.93 -1.55 23.57
N GLY A 247 7.99 -0.33 23.02
CA GLY A 247 9.15 0.23 22.32
C GLY A 247 9.11 0.11 20.79
N ALA A 248 9.88 0.98 20.12
CA ALA A 248 10.11 0.95 18.67
C ALA A 248 10.75 -0.37 18.19
N ALA A 249 11.41 -1.12 19.08
CA ALA A 249 12.02 -2.42 18.78
C ALA A 249 11.00 -3.52 18.47
N LEU A 250 9.84 -3.57 19.16
CA LEU A 250 8.76 -4.51 18.83
C LEU A 250 8.15 -4.22 17.45
N MET A 251 8.11 -2.95 17.07
CA MET A 251 7.59 -2.49 15.78
C MET A 251 8.60 -2.71 14.65
N LEU A 252 9.89 -2.46 14.88
CA LEU A 252 10.96 -2.79 13.91
C LEU A 252 11.07 -4.30 13.70
N ASN A 253 10.95 -5.11 14.77
CA ASN A 253 10.86 -6.57 14.64
C ASN A 253 9.54 -7.04 14.01
N PHE A 254 8.48 -6.21 14.02
CA PHE A 254 7.21 -6.53 13.35
C PHE A 254 7.28 -6.32 11.83
N PHE A 255 8.04 -5.32 11.37
CA PHE A 255 8.18 -5.01 9.94
C PHE A 255 9.37 -5.69 9.26
N VAL A 256 10.20 -6.43 10.01
CA VAL A 256 11.40 -7.15 9.53
C VAL A 256 11.16 -8.64 9.48
#